data_AF-A0A8H6XGY8-F1
#
_entry.id   AF-A0A8H6XGY8-F1
#
_cell.length_a   1.000
_cell.length_b   1.000
_cell.length_c   1.000
_cell.angle_alpha   90.00
_cell.angle_beta   90.00
_cell.angle_gamma   90.00
#
_symmetry.space_group_name_H-M   'P 1'
#
loop_
_entity.id
_entity.type
_entity.pdbx_description
1 polymer ?
#
loop_
_entity_poly.entity_id
_entity_poly.type
_entity_poly.pdbx_seq_one_letter_code
_entity_poly.pdbx_strand_id
1 'polypeptide(L)'
;MAAWAAARRTCARWRKNTPTRADETRAKCPEAEAILIGDLSSLDETKALAAEANNLGPYEAVLHNAGLYTGMERVPGKSGLPSLFTVNTLAPYMLTCLMNKPKRLLFSAFESTNVKYQSAKYPSVSVGFRLA
;
A
#
# COMPACT_ATOMS: atom_id res chain seq x y z
N MET A 1 0.54 -2.06 10.10
CA MET A 1 1.98 -1.74 10.02
C MET A 1 2.45 -2.00 8.59
N ALA A 2 2.88 -0.96 7.86
CA ALA A 2 3.19 -1.00 6.43
C ALA A 2 4.60 -0.41 6.16
N ALA A 3 5.26 -0.87 5.10
CA ALA A 3 6.56 -0.36 4.63
C ALA A 3 6.44 0.12 3.19
N TRP A 4 7.12 1.23 2.91
CA TRP A 4 7.11 2.00 1.67
C TRP A 4 8.53 2.02 1.12
N ALA A 5 8.71 1.90 -0.19
CA ALA A 5 9.99 2.10 -0.86
C ALA A 5 9.77 3.06 -2.03
N ALA A 6 10.49 4.18 -2.08
CA ALA A 6 10.53 5.02 -3.26
C ALA A 6 11.76 4.68 -4.09
N ALA A 7 11.52 4.27 -5.33
CA ALA A 7 12.51 4.31 -6.39
C ALA A 7 12.00 5.26 -7.47
N ARG A 8 12.89 6.00 -8.12
CA ARG A 8 12.57 6.92 -9.24
C ARG A 8 11.88 6.23 -10.44
N ARG A 9 11.67 4.90 -10.40
CA ARG A 9 10.95 4.09 -11.41
C ARG A 9 9.99 3.03 -10.82
N THR A 10 9.28 3.37 -9.74
CA THR A 10 8.19 2.59 -9.11
C THR A 10 8.57 1.23 -8.49
N CYS A 11 8.41 1.11 -7.16
CA CYS A 11 8.11 -0.15 -6.50
C CYS A 11 7.32 0.14 -5.21
N ALA A 12 5.99 0.18 -5.31
CA ALA A 12 5.12 0.27 -4.14
C ALA A 12 4.61 -1.14 -3.80
N ARG A 13 5.25 -1.78 -2.82
CA ARG A 13 4.83 -3.10 -2.32
C ARG A 13 4.49 -3.00 -0.84
N TRP A 14 3.19 -2.99 -0.55
CA TRP A 14 2.67 -2.92 0.80
C TRP A 14 2.39 -4.32 1.36
N ARG A 15 3.03 -4.70 2.48
CA ARG A 15 2.72 -5.91 3.28
C ARG A 15 2.89 -5.63 4.78
N LYS A 16 2.20 -6.41 5.62
CA LYS A 16 2.28 -6.40 7.10
C LYS A 16 3.75 -6.35 7.57
N ASN A 17 4.17 -5.44 8.44
CA ASN A 17 5.61 -5.23 8.75
C ASN A 17 6.08 -5.72 10.14
N THR A 18 7.33 -6.21 10.17
CA THR A 18 8.22 -6.55 11.32
C THR A 18 9.60 -6.01 10.92
N PRO A 19 10.50 -5.51 11.80
CA PRO A 19 11.81 -4.94 11.41
C PRO A 19 12.59 -5.75 10.35
N THR A 20 12.54 -7.08 10.45
CA THR A 20 13.08 -8.03 9.46
C THR A 20 12.66 -7.78 8.00
N ARG A 21 11.43 -7.29 7.78
CA ARG A 21 10.88 -7.06 6.43
C ARG A 21 11.38 -5.78 5.76
N ALA A 22 11.78 -4.77 6.53
CA ALA A 22 12.40 -3.59 5.96
C ALA A 22 13.76 -3.95 5.34
N ASP A 23 14.53 -4.77 6.05
CA ASP A 23 15.82 -5.28 5.60
C ASP A 23 15.65 -6.22 4.38
N GLU A 24 14.66 -7.11 4.40
CA GLU A 24 14.32 -7.93 3.23
C GLU A 24 13.94 -7.07 2.00
N THR A 25 13.20 -5.98 2.22
CA THR A 25 12.79 -5.07 1.15
C THR A 25 14.00 -4.35 0.58
N ARG A 26 14.92 -3.89 1.44
CA ARG A 26 16.19 -3.29 1.04
C ARG A 26 17.04 -4.26 0.23
N ALA A 27 17.12 -5.51 0.66
CA ALA A 27 17.86 -6.55 -0.04
C ALA A 27 17.25 -6.87 -1.43
N LYS A 28 15.91 -6.87 -1.55
CA LYS A 28 15.20 -7.14 -2.81
C LYS A 28 15.12 -5.94 -3.74
N CYS A 29 15.30 -4.72 -3.22
CA CYS A 29 15.23 -3.48 -3.96
C CYS A 29 16.41 -2.58 -3.60
N PRO A 30 17.65 -2.96 -3.97
CA PRO A 30 18.84 -2.17 -3.67
C PRO A 30 18.82 -0.79 -4.35
N GLU A 31 18.14 -0.68 -5.49
CA GLU A 31 17.95 0.56 -6.25
C GLU A 31 16.90 1.51 -5.65
N ALA A 32 16.27 1.15 -4.52
CA ALA A 32 15.33 2.04 -3.85
C ALA A 32 16.09 3.19 -3.17
N GLU A 33 15.68 4.42 -3.46
CA GLU A 33 16.28 5.64 -2.90
C GLU A 33 16.03 5.73 -1.39
N ALA A 34 14.84 5.31 -0.94
CA ALA A 34 14.51 5.26 0.47
C ALA A 34 13.45 4.20 0.77
N ILE A 35 13.44 3.73 2.02
CA ILE A 35 12.39 2.89 2.58
C ILE A 35 11.81 3.62 3.80
N LEU A 36 10.52 3.95 3.76
CA LEU A 36 9.79 4.59 4.85
C LEU A 36 8.89 3.58 5.53
N ILE A 37 8.68 3.71 6.82
CA ILE A 37 7.96 2.73 7.62
C ILE A 37 6.93 3.44 8.47
N GLY A 38 5.68 2.96 8.43
CA GLY A 38 4.62 3.51 9.27
C GLY A 38 3.42 2.59 9.36
N ASP A 39 2.73 2.60 10.50
CA ASP A 39 1.47 1.90 10.67
C ASP A 39 0.28 2.71 10.15
N LEU A 40 -0.30 2.25 9.04
CA LEU A 40 -1.53 2.83 8.47
C LEU A 40 -2.78 2.63 9.35
N SER A 41 -2.70 1.90 10.46
CA SER A 41 -3.75 1.88 11.49
C SER A 41 -3.63 3.06 12.48
N SER A 42 -2.52 3.81 12.41
CA SER A 42 -2.23 5.02 13.18
C SER A 42 -2.33 6.26 12.27
N LEU A 43 -3.20 7.21 12.61
CA LEU A 43 -3.34 8.46 11.87
C LEU A 43 -2.07 9.31 11.99
N ASP A 44 -1.43 9.31 13.16
CA ASP A 44 -0.23 10.12 13.38
C ASP A 44 0.99 9.54 12.67
N GLU A 45 1.16 8.21 12.66
CA GLU A 45 2.19 7.58 11.83
C GLU A 45 1.91 7.80 10.33
N THR A 46 0.63 7.84 9.91
CA THR A 46 0.28 8.14 8.52
C THR A 46 0.62 9.58 8.13
N LYS A 47 0.42 10.55 9.03
CA LYS A 47 0.84 11.95 8.81
C LYS A 47 2.37 12.07 8.74
N ALA A 48 3.08 11.42 9.66
CA ALA A 48 4.53 11.40 9.67
C ALA A 48 5.09 10.79 8.37
N LEU A 49 4.51 9.68 7.92
CA LEU A 49 4.86 9.04 6.66
C LEU A 49 4.65 9.98 5.45
N ALA A 50 3.56 10.76 5.44
CA ALA A 50 3.32 11.74 4.38
C ALA A 50 4.38 12.86 4.38
N ALA A 51 4.77 13.34 5.56
CA ALA A 51 5.81 14.36 5.71
C ALA A 51 7.18 13.84 5.25
N GLU A 52 7.55 12.62 5.65
CA GLU A 52 8.78 11.96 5.21
C GLU A 52 8.79 11.74 3.69
N ALA A 53 7.67 11.32 3.10
CA ALA A 53 7.54 11.18 1.66
C ALA A 53 7.69 12.54 0.93
N ASN A 54 7.13 13.61 1.48
CA ASN A 54 7.29 14.93 0.86
C ASN A 54 8.74 15.40 0.76
N ASN A 55 9.61 14.99 1.69
CA ASN A 55 11.04 15.32 1.66
C ASN A 55 11.81 14.60 0.54
N LEU A 56 11.25 13.52 -0.02
CA LEU A 56 11.86 12.70 -1.06
C LEU A 56 11.25 12.92 -2.46
N GLY A 57 10.12 13.63 -2.53
CA GLY A 57 9.41 13.89 -3.78
C GLY A 57 10.09 14.95 -4.68
N PRO A 58 9.52 15.24 -5.86
CA PRO A 58 8.21 14.81 -6.34
C PRO A 58 8.16 13.40 -6.94
N TYR A 59 7.00 12.73 -6.86
CA TYR A 59 6.78 11.39 -7.41
C TYR A 59 6.08 11.39 -8.76
N GLU A 60 6.52 10.51 -9.67
CA GLU A 60 5.83 10.23 -10.93
C GLU A 60 4.52 9.46 -10.73
N ALA A 61 4.50 8.54 -9.76
CA ALA A 61 3.32 7.74 -9.44
C ALA A 61 3.34 7.32 -7.98
N VAL A 62 2.16 7.28 -7.36
CA VAL A 62 1.93 6.70 -6.03
C VAL A 62 0.87 5.61 -6.17
N LEU A 63 1.17 4.42 -5.65
CA LEU A 63 0.26 3.27 -5.65
C LEU A 63 -0.16 2.93 -4.22
N HIS A 64 -1.43 3.17 -3.93
CA HIS A 64 -2.11 2.80 -2.69
C HIS A 64 -2.60 1.35 -2.80
N ASN A 65 -1.73 0.41 -2.45
CA ASN A 65 -2.05 -1.02 -2.47
C ASN A 65 -2.10 -1.65 -1.07
N ALA A 66 -1.83 -0.90 0.00
CA ALA A 66 -1.97 -1.40 1.34
C ALA A 66 -3.44 -1.78 1.61
N GLY A 67 -3.67 -3.02 2.04
CA GLY A 67 -5.01 -3.53 2.29
C GLY A 67 -5.01 -4.58 3.40
N LEU A 68 -6.03 -4.52 4.25
CA LEU A 68 -6.49 -5.59 5.12
C LEU A 68 -7.66 -6.32 4.47
N TYR A 69 -7.74 -7.62 4.74
CA TYR A 69 -8.79 -8.50 4.24
C TYR A 69 -9.83 -8.79 5.34
N THR A 70 -10.85 -9.58 4.98
CA THR A 70 -11.99 -9.91 5.85
C THR A 70 -11.58 -10.38 7.26
N GLY A 71 -12.38 -10.08 8.26
CA GLY A 71 -12.15 -10.43 9.67
C GLY A 71 -11.50 -9.32 10.50
N MET A 72 -11.19 -8.18 9.88
CA MET A 72 -10.59 -7.00 10.53
C MET A 72 -11.60 -5.85 10.68
N GLU A 73 -12.88 -6.07 10.39
CA GLU A 73 -13.95 -5.06 10.37
C GLU A 73 -14.22 -4.48 11.76
N ARG A 74 -13.95 -5.25 12.82
CA ARG A 74 -14.20 -4.86 14.22
C ARG A 74 -12.92 -4.74 15.05
N VAL A 75 -11.76 -4.96 14.45
CA VAL A 75 -10.47 -4.89 15.17
C VAL A 75 -10.03 -3.43 15.24
N PRO A 76 -10.00 -2.80 16.42
CA PRO A 76 -9.52 -1.43 16.53
C PRO A 76 -8.04 -1.34 16.15
N GLY A 77 -7.72 -0.39 15.29
CA GLY A 77 -6.36 0.01 14.97
C GLY A 77 -5.76 0.87 16.08
N LYS A 78 -4.50 1.29 15.91
CA LYS A 78 -3.81 2.14 16.90
C LYS A 78 -4.53 3.47 17.17
N SER A 79 -5.32 3.96 16.22
CA SER A 79 -6.10 5.21 16.36
C SER A 79 -7.48 5.00 16.99
N GLY A 80 -7.82 3.79 17.44
CA GLY A 80 -9.14 3.45 17.98
C GLY A 80 -10.23 3.24 16.92
N LEU A 81 -9.96 3.52 15.64
CA LEU A 81 -10.86 3.27 14.52
C LEU A 81 -10.72 1.81 14.01
N PRO A 82 -11.76 1.23 13.38
CA PRO A 82 -11.64 -0.09 12.76
C PRO A 82 -10.45 -0.17 11.81
N SER A 83 -9.59 -1.17 11.99
CA SER A 83 -8.34 -1.32 11.24
C SER A 83 -8.60 -1.42 9.74
N LEU A 84 -9.63 -2.17 9.35
CA LEU A 84 -10.01 -2.33 7.94
C LEU A 84 -10.35 -1.00 7.28
N PHE A 85 -11.15 -0.16 7.95
CA PHE A 85 -11.48 1.19 7.48
C PHE A 85 -10.25 2.09 7.44
N THR A 86 -9.46 2.08 8.53
CA THR A 86 -8.30 2.96 8.67
C THR A 86 -7.25 2.68 7.60
N VAL A 87 -6.90 1.40 7.39
CA VAL A 87 -5.86 1.00 6.44
C VAL A 87 -6.31 1.10 4.99
N ASN A 88 -7.52 0.66 4.65
CA ASN A 88 -7.92 0.53 3.24
C ASN A 88 -8.52 1.83 2.67
N THR A 89 -9.00 2.73 3.53
CA THR A 89 -9.75 3.92 3.10
C THR A 89 -9.11 5.19 3.63
N LEU A 90 -9.03 5.33 4.95
CA LEU A 90 -8.63 6.60 5.56
C LEU A 90 -7.15 6.93 5.30
N ALA A 91 -6.25 5.96 5.42
CA ALA A 91 -4.84 6.19 5.19
C ALA A 91 -4.50 6.57 3.72
N PRO A 92 -4.99 5.86 2.68
CA PRO A 92 -4.81 6.29 1.29
C PRO A 92 -5.37 7.69 1.01
N TYR A 93 -6.51 8.03 1.62
CA TYR A 93 -7.10 9.36 1.52
C TYR A 93 -6.17 10.42 2.14
N MET A 94 -5.73 10.20 3.38
CA MET A 94 -4.81 11.10 4.08
C MET A 94 -3.51 11.30 3.31
N LEU A 95 -2.89 10.23 2.82
CA LEU A 95 -1.65 10.32 2.05
C LEU A 95 -1.86 11.12 0.75
N THR A 96 -3.00 10.96 0.09
CA THR A 96 -3.35 11.74 -1.11
C THR A 96 -3.50 13.23 -0.81
N CYS A 97 -4.08 13.58 0.34
CA CYS A 97 -4.28 14.97 0.74
C CYS A 97 -3.01 15.64 1.29
N LEU A 98 -2.17 14.88 2.00
CA LEU A 98 -1.02 15.41 2.74
C LEU A 98 0.28 15.39 1.93
N MET A 99 0.38 14.55 0.90
CA MET A 99 1.56 14.52 0.04
C MET A 99 1.47 15.54 -1.10
N ASN A 100 2.63 16.02 -1.53
CA ASN A 100 2.80 16.78 -2.76
C ASN A 100 2.21 15.99 -3.94
N LYS A 101 1.36 16.65 -4.72
CA LYS A 101 0.55 16.01 -5.77
C LYS A 101 1.44 15.25 -6.77
N PRO A 102 1.36 13.91 -6.83
CA PRO A 102 2.11 13.13 -7.82
C PRO A 102 1.43 13.23 -9.19
N LYS A 103 2.15 12.89 -10.26
CA LYS A 103 1.57 12.90 -11.62
C LYS A 103 0.50 11.82 -11.82
N ARG A 104 0.60 10.69 -11.11
CA ARG A 104 -0.35 9.57 -11.17
C ARG A 104 -0.66 9.03 -9.78
N LEU A 105 -1.94 8.76 -9.53
CA LEU A 105 -2.43 8.08 -8.33
C LEU A 105 -3.10 6.78 -8.77
N LEU A 106 -2.65 5.66 -8.22
CA LEU A 106 -3.25 4.35 -8.45
C LEU A 106 -3.80 3.81 -7.12
N PHE A 107 -5.06 3.40 -7.13
CA PHE A 107 -5.71 2.78 -5.97
C PHE A 107 -6.01 1.32 -6.30
N SER A 108 -5.67 0.43 -5.36
CA SER A 108 -6.03 -0.99 -5.45
C SER A 108 -7.29 -1.23 -4.61
N ALA A 109 -8.31 -1.80 -5.24
CA ALA A 109 -9.50 -2.28 -4.54
C ALA A 109 -9.51 -3.81 -4.63
N PHE A 110 -9.83 -4.47 -3.52
CA PHE A 110 -9.99 -5.91 -3.47
C PHE A 110 -11.46 -6.23 -3.26
N GLU A 111 -12.04 -7.00 -4.17
CA GLU A 111 -13.35 -7.59 -3.99
C GLU A 111 -13.18 -9.08 -3.68
N SER A 112 -13.87 -9.55 -2.65
CA SER A 112 -13.99 -10.98 -2.35
C SER A 112 -15.39 -11.41 -2.71
N THR A 113 -15.57 -11.95 -3.90
CA THR A 113 -16.79 -12.72 -4.16
C THR A 113 -16.63 -14.03 -3.39
N ASN A 114 -17.41 -14.22 -2.33
CA ASN A 114 -17.62 -15.54 -1.72
C ASN A 114 -18.49 -16.42 -2.63
N VAL A 115 -18.22 -16.37 -3.94
CA VAL A 115 -18.73 -17.31 -4.92
C VAL A 115 -17.73 -18.46 -4.88
N LYS A 116 -18.18 -19.64 -4.45
CA LYS A 116 -17.44 -20.87 -4.71
C LYS A 116 -17.11 -20.87 -6.21
N TYR A 117 -15.84 -20.68 -6.55
CA TYR A 117 -15.38 -20.71 -7.93
C TYR A 117 -15.53 -22.15 -8.43
N GLN A 118 -16.75 -22.54 -8.83
CA GLN A 118 -16.96 -23.72 -9.63
C GLN A 118 -16.38 -23.38 -11.00
N SER A 119 -15.25 -24.01 -11.30
CA SER A 119 -14.60 -23.93 -12.60
C SER A 119 -15.55 -24.46 -13.68
N ALA A 120 -16.37 -23.60 -14.24
CA ALA A 120 -17.07 -23.89 -15.48
C ALA A 120 -17.41 -22.58 -16.18
N LYS A 121 -16.93 -22.47 -17.42
CA LYS A 121 -17.58 -21.77 -18.54
C LYS A 121 -17.03 -20.44 -19.06
N TYR A 122 -15.80 -20.02 -18.74
CA TYR A 122 -15.12 -18.98 -19.55
C TYR A 122 -13.63 -19.29 -19.76
N PRO A 123 -13.12 -19.19 -21.01
CA PRO A 123 -11.70 -19.37 -21.26
C PRO A 123 -10.92 -18.26 -20.57
N SER A 124 -9.93 -18.65 -19.78
CA SER A 124 -9.02 -17.75 -19.07
C SER A 124 -8.28 -16.86 -20.06
N VAL A 125 -8.55 -15.56 -20.04
CA VAL A 125 -7.71 -14.57 -20.72
C VAL A 125 -6.52 -14.28 -19.81
N SER A 126 -5.39 -14.92 -20.09
CA SER A 126 -4.12 -14.61 -19.45
C SER A 126 -3.55 -13.33 -20.05
N VAL A 127 -3.72 -12.21 -19.34
CA VAL A 127 -3.01 -10.97 -19.65
C VAL A 127 -1.57 -11.11 -19.14
N GLY A 128 -0.69 -11.61 -20.01
CA GLY A 128 0.75 -11.62 -19.78
C GLY A 128 1.33 -10.22 -19.99
N PHE A 129 1.74 -9.55 -18.92
CA PHE A 129 2.60 -8.38 -19.04
C PHE A 129 4.01 -8.84 -19.37
N ARG A 130 4.38 -8.76 -20.66
CA ARG A 130 5.76 -8.85 -21.12
C ARG A 130 6.40 -7.48 -20.89
N LEU A 131 7.28 -7.38 -19.90
CA LEU A 131 8.15 -6.21 -19.77
C LEU A 131 9.12 -6.25 -20.96
N ALA A 132 9.05 -5.22 -21.81
CA ALA A 132 10.06 -4.91 -22.81
C ALA A 132 11.13 -4.01 -22.18
#